data_AF-A0A0F9A6U7-F1
#
_entry.id   AF-A0A0F9A6U7-F1
#
_cell.length_a   1.000
_cell.length_b   1.000
_cell.length_c   1.000
_cell.angle_alpha   90.00
_cell.angle_beta   90.00
_cell.angle_gamma   90.00
#
_symmetry.space_group_name_H-M   'P 1'
#
loop_
_entity.id
_entity.type
_entity.pdbx_description
1 polymer ?
#
loop_
_entity_poly.entity_id
_entity_poly.type
_entity_poly.pdbx_seq_one_letter_code
_entity_poly.pdbx_strand_id
1 'polypeptide(L)'
;LKAFVGKCPKGLEAHHLNGIKTDNRLFNLEYVIHSENQLHAFRTGLQTPSTPNEKAVIQRSKAGQLIAVYKSQSEASRKTGVGISSISYCCSGRYKTAGNFLWEFADQAIIKDHSETAAHCGCVDTYNYLHEKYGIDIDTLMDIVAS
;
A
#
# COMPACT_ATOMS: atom_id res chain seq x y z
N LEU A 1 30.27 5.19 -28.07
CA LEU A 1 30.25 6.57 -28.61
C LEU A 1 30.26 7.55 -27.43
N LYS A 2 31.35 8.31 -27.26
CA LYS A 2 31.44 9.39 -26.26
C LYS A 2 30.60 10.56 -26.78
N ALA A 3 29.35 10.70 -26.32
CA ALA A 3 28.47 11.77 -26.75
C ALA A 3 28.89 13.15 -26.19
N PHE A 4 29.61 13.16 -25.07
CA PHE A 4 30.13 14.38 -24.46
C PHE A 4 31.65 14.46 -24.60
N VAL A 5 32.13 15.59 -25.13
CA VAL A 5 33.54 15.98 -25.09
C VAL A 5 33.73 16.87 -23.85
N GLY A 6 34.17 16.27 -22.75
CA GLY A 6 34.49 17.01 -21.51
C GLY A 6 33.86 16.42 -20.24
N LYS A 7 34.16 17.05 -19.10
CA LYS A 7 33.56 16.71 -17.81
C LYS A 7 32.17 17.36 -17.73
N CYS A 8 31.18 16.64 -17.21
CA CYS A 8 29.88 17.21 -16.87
C CYS A 8 30.08 18.42 -15.92
N PRO A 9 29.48 19.59 -16.20
CA PRO A 9 29.53 20.72 -15.28
C PRO A 9 28.95 20.35 -13.91
N LYS A 10 29.51 20.92 -12.84
CA LYS A 10 29.09 20.60 -11.47
C LYS A 10 27.63 20.99 -11.25
N GLY A 11 26.79 20.04 -10.83
CA GLY A 11 25.38 20.28 -10.52
C GLY A 11 24.41 20.07 -11.68
N LEU A 12 24.89 19.63 -12.84
CA LEU A 12 24.07 19.30 -14.01
C LEU A 12 24.05 17.79 -14.29
N GLU A 13 22.99 17.33 -14.95
CA GLU A 13 22.74 15.96 -15.37
C GLU A 13 22.38 15.93 -16.86
N ALA A 14 22.76 14.86 -17.57
CA ALA A 14 22.41 14.69 -18.98
C ALA A 14 20.95 14.23 -19.14
N HIS A 15 20.15 14.99 -19.88
CA HIS A 15 18.75 14.70 -20.18
C HIS A 15 18.56 14.43 -21.68
N HIS A 16 17.74 13.42 -22.01
CA HIS A 16 17.43 13.06 -23.40
C HIS A 16 16.13 13.72 -23.81
N LEU A 17 16.16 14.65 -24.78
CA LEU A 17 15.00 15.44 -25.19
C LEU A 17 13.83 14.56 -25.67
N ASN A 18 14.13 13.44 -26.33
CA ASN A 18 13.12 12.49 -26.81
C ASN A 18 12.73 11.39 -25.81
N GLY A 19 13.30 11.38 -24.60
CA GLY A 19 13.07 10.34 -23.58
C GLY A 19 13.67 8.96 -23.90
N ILE A 20 14.37 8.81 -25.04
CA ILE A 20 14.97 7.55 -25.48
C ILE A 20 16.42 7.47 -25.01
N LYS A 21 16.66 6.72 -23.93
CA LYS A 21 17.99 6.58 -23.29
C LYS A 21 19.07 5.96 -24.17
N THR A 22 18.71 5.36 -25.30
CA THR A 22 19.65 4.76 -26.25
C THR A 22 20.09 5.73 -27.35
N ASP A 23 19.39 6.86 -27.52
CA ASP A 23 19.71 7.85 -28.56
C ASP A 23 20.74 8.87 -28.05
N ASN A 24 22.01 8.53 -28.26
CA ASN A 24 23.18 9.27 -27.79
C ASN A 24 23.66 10.37 -28.77
N ARG A 25 22.81 10.81 -29.71
CA ARG A 25 23.17 11.91 -30.62
C ARG A 25 23.29 13.20 -29.83
N LEU A 26 24.32 13.99 -30.08
CA LEU A 26 24.60 15.22 -29.31
C LEU A 26 23.42 16.19 -29.29
N PHE A 27 22.69 16.33 -30.40
CA PHE A 27 21.51 17.20 -30.48
C PHE A 27 20.31 16.70 -29.64
N ASN A 28 20.32 15.43 -29.23
CA ASN A 28 19.27 14.81 -28.42
C ASN A 28 19.58 14.91 -26.91
N LEU A 29 20.72 15.49 -26.54
CA LEU A 29 21.21 15.56 -25.18
C LEU A 29 21.36 17.01 -24.72
N GLU A 30 20.88 17.32 -23.52
CA GLU A 30 21.07 18.60 -22.86
C GLU A 30 21.56 18.41 -21.41
N TYR A 31 22.14 19.45 -20.83
CA TYR A 31 22.50 19.47 -19.41
C TYR A 31 21.43 20.24 -18.63
N VAL A 32 20.74 19.55 -17.72
CA VAL A 32 19.69 20.12 -16.86
C VAL A 32 20.06 20.06 -15.40
N ILE A 33 19.43 20.89 -14.58
CA ILE A 33 19.62 20.86 -13.13
C ILE A 33 18.85 19.65 -12.56
N HIS A 34 19.36 19.01 -11.50
CA HIS A 34 18.71 17.87 -10.86
C HIS A 34 17.24 18.13 -10.47
N SER A 35 16.91 19.34 -10.03
CA SER A 35 15.53 19.74 -9.71
C SER A 35 14.63 19.79 -10.95
N GLU A 36 15.17 20.21 -12.09
CA GLU A 36 14.43 20.27 -13.36
C GLU A 36 14.20 18.87 -13.92
N ASN A 37 15.19 17.98 -13.83
CA ASN A 37 15.06 16.58 -14.22
C ASN A 37 13.96 15.87 -13.40
N GLN A 38 13.93 16.10 -12.07
CA GLN A 38 12.88 15.58 -11.19
C GLN A 38 11.50 16.16 -11.52
N LEU A 39 11.41 17.47 -11.75
CA LEU A 39 10.15 18.14 -12.10
C LEU A 39 9.62 17.66 -13.46
N HIS A 40 10.51 17.46 -14.43
CA HIS A 40 10.15 16.93 -15.75
C HIS A 40 9.64 15.50 -15.64
N ALA A 41 10.31 14.63 -14.88
CA ALA A 41 9.86 13.25 -14.63
C ALA A 41 8.49 13.19 -13.94
N PHE A 42 8.21 14.12 -13.02
CA PHE A 42 6.90 14.26 -12.38
C PHE A 42 5.84 14.73 -13.39
N ARG A 43 6.11 15.79 -14.16
CA ARG A 43 5.17 16.36 -15.16
C ARG A 43 4.84 15.38 -16.29
N THR A 44 5.82 14.57 -16.70
CA THR A 44 5.65 13.59 -17.78
C THR A 44 5.10 12.25 -17.30
N GLY A 45 4.84 12.09 -15.98
CA GLY A 45 4.32 10.85 -15.42
C GLY A 45 5.30 9.68 -15.44
N LEU A 46 6.58 9.93 -15.73
CA LEU A 46 7.64 8.92 -15.68
C LEU A 46 7.94 8.47 -14.24
N GLN A 47 7.64 9.31 -13.25
CA GLN A 47 7.49 8.86 -11.88
C GLN A 47 6.04 8.42 -11.63
N THR A 48 5.81 7.11 -11.64
CA THR A 48 4.59 6.55 -11.07
C THR A 48 4.62 6.80 -9.56
N PRO A 49 3.52 7.29 -8.94
CA PRO A 49 3.43 7.27 -7.48
C PRO A 49 3.73 5.85 -7.03
N SER A 50 4.67 5.69 -6.09
CA SER A 50 4.88 4.39 -5.46
C SER A 50 3.51 3.90 -5.02
N THR A 51 3.10 2.70 -5.45
CA THR A 51 1.84 2.12 -5.01
C THR A 51 1.71 2.35 -3.51
N PRO A 52 0.61 2.94 -3.03
CA PRO A 52 0.46 3.17 -1.61
C PRO A 52 0.72 1.83 -0.94
N ASN A 53 1.61 1.83 0.06
CA ASN A 53 1.92 0.66 0.86
C ASN A 53 0.67 0.38 1.71
N GLU A 54 -0.41 -0.07 1.07
CA GLU A 54 -1.69 -0.45 1.65
C GLU A 54 -1.48 -1.76 2.39
N LYS A 55 -0.71 -1.65 3.46
CA LYS A 55 -0.51 -2.73 4.42
C LYS A 55 -1.78 -2.79 5.23
N ALA A 56 -2.73 -3.58 4.74
CA ALA A 56 -3.95 -3.85 5.45
C ALA A 56 -3.63 -4.37 6.87
N VAL A 57 -4.51 -4.05 7.81
CA VAL A 57 -4.32 -4.38 9.22
C VAL A 57 -5.58 -5.02 9.76
N ILE A 58 -5.36 -5.98 10.64
CA ILE A 58 -6.41 -6.72 11.35
C ILE A 58 -6.43 -6.21 12.79
N GLN A 59 -7.63 -5.92 13.29
CA GLN A 59 -7.91 -5.59 14.67
C GLN A 59 -8.48 -6.82 15.37
N ARG A 60 -7.90 -7.17 16.52
CA ARG A 60 -8.37 -8.27 17.37
C ARG A 60 -8.65 -7.82 18.79
N SER A 61 -9.56 -8.53 19.46
CA SER A 61 -9.79 -8.39 20.90
C SER A 61 -8.58 -8.91 21.69
N LYS A 62 -8.49 -8.59 22.99
CA LYS A 62 -7.45 -9.14 23.86
C LYS A 62 -7.54 -10.67 24.00
N ALA A 63 -8.71 -11.25 23.73
CA ALA A 63 -8.93 -12.69 23.69
C ALA A 63 -8.51 -13.32 22.33
N GLY A 64 -8.03 -12.52 21.38
CA GLY A 64 -7.58 -12.97 20.06
C GLY A 64 -8.68 -13.06 19.01
N GLN A 65 -9.93 -12.71 19.34
CA GLN A 65 -11.04 -12.74 18.39
C GLN A 65 -10.90 -11.63 17.35
N LEU A 66 -11.21 -11.94 16.09
CA LEU A 66 -11.23 -10.97 15.00
C LEU A 66 -12.35 -9.95 15.23
N ILE A 67 -12.03 -8.65 15.14
CA ILE A 67 -13.01 -7.56 15.26
C ILE A 67 -13.24 -6.92 13.89
N ALA A 68 -12.16 -6.54 13.20
CA ALA A 68 -12.25 -5.83 11.94
C ALA A 68 -10.98 -5.97 11.10
N VAL A 69 -11.12 -5.78 9.79
CA VAL A 69 -10.01 -5.68 8.84
C VAL A 69 -10.09 -4.33 8.12
N TYR A 70 -8.96 -3.62 8.05
CA TYR A 70 -8.85 -2.31 7.41
C TYR A 70 -7.84 -2.37 6.28
N LYS A 71 -8.06 -1.63 5.19
CA LYS A 71 -7.14 -1.62 4.03
C LYS A 71 -5.79 -0.96 4.34
N SER A 72 -5.70 -0.20 5.43
CA SER A 72 -4.46 0.46 5.87
C SER A 72 -4.51 0.86 7.35
N GLN A 73 -3.35 1.13 7.95
CA GLN A 73 -3.24 1.72 9.30
C GLN A 73 -3.92 3.09 9.35
N SER A 74 -3.89 3.86 8.26
CA SER A 74 -4.54 5.16 8.17
C SER A 74 -6.06 5.03 8.25
N GLU A 75 -6.63 4.02 7.61
CA GLU A 75 -8.07 3.74 7.72
C GLU A 75 -8.45 3.26 9.12
N ALA A 76 -7.68 2.32 9.68
CA ALA A 76 -7.87 1.85 11.05
C ALA A 76 -7.82 3.01 12.06
N SER A 77 -6.86 3.92 11.91
CA SER A 77 -6.74 5.12 12.76
C SER A 77 -7.97 6.02 12.66
N ARG A 78 -8.46 6.30 11.45
CA ARG A 78 -9.68 7.11 11.26
C ARG A 78 -10.92 6.49 11.90
N LYS A 79 -11.05 5.16 11.84
CA LYS A 79 -12.23 4.44 12.34
C LYS A 79 -12.18 4.20 13.86
N THR A 80 -10.99 3.97 14.41
CA THR A 80 -10.82 3.61 15.83
C THR A 80 -10.30 4.75 16.70
N GLY A 81 -9.80 5.84 16.11
CA GLY A 81 -9.12 6.93 16.81
C GLY A 81 -7.72 6.57 17.33
N VAL A 82 -7.23 5.36 17.06
CA VAL A 82 -5.90 4.90 17.52
C VAL A 82 -4.81 5.45 16.60
N GLY A 83 -3.76 6.01 17.18
CA GLY A 83 -2.65 6.58 16.41
C GLY A 83 -2.01 5.57 15.45
N ILE A 84 -1.78 5.99 14.20
CA ILE A 84 -1.17 5.18 13.12
C ILE A 84 0.14 4.52 13.59
N SER A 85 1.00 5.29 14.25
CA SER A 85 2.29 4.81 14.77
C SER A 85 2.12 3.71 15.82
N SER A 86 1.12 3.84 16.70
CA SER A 86 0.82 2.83 17.72
C SER A 86 0.33 1.53 17.10
N ILE A 87 -0.54 1.61 16.09
CA ILE A 87 -1.00 0.46 15.30
C ILE A 87 0.21 -0.23 14.64
N SER A 88 1.07 0.53 13.96
CA SER A 88 2.26 -0.02 13.30
C SER A 88 3.25 -0.66 14.29
N TYR A 89 3.41 -0.09 15.48
CA TYR A 89 4.27 -0.67 16.53
C TYR A 89 3.68 -1.94 17.13
N CYS A 90 2.35 -2.06 17.19
CA CYS A 90 1.71 -3.32 17.51
C CYS A 90 1.94 -4.37 16.42
N CYS A 91 1.72 -4.05 15.15
CA CYS A 91 1.90 -5.00 14.05
C CYS A 91 3.36 -5.49 13.90
N SER A 92 4.34 -4.71 14.36
CA SER A 92 5.77 -5.09 14.38
C SER A 92 6.23 -5.72 15.70
N GLY A 93 5.30 -5.98 16.64
CA GLY A 93 5.59 -6.62 17.92
C GLY A 93 6.30 -5.73 18.95
N ARG A 94 6.52 -4.45 18.65
CA ARG A 94 7.12 -3.50 19.60
C ARG A 94 6.18 -3.17 20.75
N TYR A 95 4.87 -3.09 20.46
CA TYR A 95 3.83 -2.91 21.46
C TYR A 95 2.92 -4.13 21.53
N LYS A 96 2.52 -4.49 22.74
CA LYS A 96 1.59 -5.61 22.94
C LYS A 96 0.17 -5.26 22.50
N THR A 97 -0.28 -4.03 22.72
CA THR A 97 -1.63 -3.56 22.40
C THR A 97 -1.63 -2.07 22.06
N ALA A 98 -2.62 -1.63 21.28
CA ALA A 98 -2.88 -0.21 21.02
C ALA A 98 -4.40 0.04 21.03
N GLY A 99 -4.83 1.06 21.78
CA GLY A 99 -6.26 1.34 21.95
C GLY A 99 -7.05 0.20 22.61
N ASN A 100 -6.40 -0.63 23.44
CA ASN A 100 -6.94 -1.87 24.00
C ASN A 100 -7.18 -3.03 23.01
N PHE A 101 -6.70 -2.91 21.76
CA PHE A 101 -6.78 -3.96 20.75
C PHE A 101 -5.41 -4.54 20.40
N LEU A 102 -5.43 -5.76 19.87
CA LEU A 102 -4.30 -6.39 19.20
C LEU A 102 -4.33 -6.02 17.71
N TRP A 103 -3.15 -5.79 17.13
CA TRP A 103 -3.03 -5.39 15.73
C TRP A 103 -1.99 -6.24 15.02
N GLU A 104 -2.34 -6.74 13.84
CA GLU A 104 -1.46 -7.53 12.99
C GLU A 104 -1.60 -7.09 11.54
N PHE A 105 -0.56 -7.29 10.72
CA PHE A 105 -0.69 -7.07 9.28
C PHE A 105 -1.55 -8.18 8.68
N ALA A 106 -2.50 -7.80 7.83
CA ALA A 106 -3.24 -8.78 7.05
C ALA A 106 -2.30 -9.41 6.01
N ASP A 107 -2.35 -10.74 5.91
CA ASP A 107 -1.69 -11.44 4.80
C ASP A 107 -2.43 -11.12 3.49
N GLN A 108 -1.72 -11.13 2.36
CA GLN A 108 -2.30 -10.86 1.04
C GLN A 108 -3.43 -11.84 0.68
N ALA A 109 -3.44 -13.03 1.28
CA ALA A 109 -4.54 -13.98 1.17
C ALA A 109 -5.87 -13.44 1.73
N ILE A 110 -5.84 -12.62 2.79
CA ILE A 110 -7.03 -12.02 3.41
C ILE A 110 -7.52 -10.81 2.61
N ILE A 111 -6.60 -10.10 1.95
CA ILE A 111 -6.93 -8.90 1.17
C ILE A 111 -7.69 -9.24 -0.13
N LYS A 112 -7.31 -10.34 -0.81
CA LYS A 112 -8.01 -10.80 -2.02
C LYS A 112 -9.43 -11.26 -1.74
N ASP A 113 -9.63 -12.00 -0.64
CA ASP A 113 -10.92 -12.56 -0.23
C ASP A 113 -11.98 -11.45 0.03
N HIS A 114 -11.60 -10.35 0.68
CA HIS A 114 -12.52 -9.24 0.94
C HIS A 114 -12.81 -8.31 -0.26
N SER A 115 -11.90 -8.26 -1.25
CA SER A 115 -12.16 -7.54 -2.50
C SER A 115 -13.07 -8.31 -3.47
N GLU A 116 -13.11 -9.64 -3.35
CA GLU A 116 -13.96 -10.51 -4.18
C GLU A 116 -15.34 -10.77 -3.54
N THR A 117 -15.49 -10.72 -2.21
CA THR A 117 -16.80 -10.87 -1.53
C THR A 117 -17.79 -9.73 -1.81
N ALA A 118 -17.33 -8.55 -2.24
CA ALA A 118 -18.24 -7.49 -2.68
C ALA A 118 -18.78 -7.72 -4.12
N ALA A 119 -18.19 -8.65 -4.88
CA ALA A 119 -18.49 -8.87 -6.29
C ALA A 119 -19.14 -10.23 -6.61
N HIS A 120 -19.21 -11.18 -5.67
CA HIS A 120 -19.77 -12.52 -5.93
C HIS A 120 -20.98 -12.84 -5.05
N CYS A 121 -22.15 -12.46 -5.55
CA CYS A 121 -23.38 -13.25 -5.58
C CYS A 121 -23.47 -14.44 -4.59
N GLY A 122 -24.18 -14.26 -3.48
CA GLY A 122 -25.24 -15.16 -3.01
C GLY A 122 -25.06 -16.68 -2.95
N CYS A 123 -23.89 -17.24 -2.62
CA CYS A 123 -23.78 -18.68 -2.35
C CYS A 123 -23.30 -19.00 -0.91
N VAL A 124 -23.91 -20.05 -0.36
CA VAL A 124 -23.78 -20.63 1.01
C VAL A 124 -22.34 -21.00 1.40
N ASP A 125 -21.40 -20.92 0.47
CA ASP A 125 -20.02 -21.40 0.60
C ASP A 125 -19.12 -20.48 1.45
N THR A 126 -19.47 -19.20 1.58
CA THR A 126 -18.72 -18.24 2.39
C THR A 126 -18.88 -18.49 3.89
N TYR A 127 -20.10 -18.81 4.35
CA TYR A 127 -20.32 -19.18 5.75
C TYR A 127 -19.56 -20.45 6.13
N ASN A 128 -19.64 -21.50 5.29
CA ASN A 128 -18.99 -22.77 5.57
C ASN A 128 -17.47 -22.62 5.68
N TYR A 129 -16.84 -21.84 4.80
CA TYR A 129 -15.41 -21.57 4.86
C TYR A 129 -14.98 -20.75 6.09
N LEU A 130 -15.75 -19.71 6.45
CA LEU A 130 -15.43 -18.87 7.61
C LEU A 130 -15.68 -19.60 8.94
N HIS A 131 -16.73 -20.42 9.00
CA HIS A 131 -17.01 -21.29 10.15
C HIS A 131 -15.92 -22.35 10.32
N GLU A 132 -15.50 -23.04 9.25
CA GLU A 132 -14.45 -24.06 9.31
C GLU A 132 -13.06 -23.48 9.66
N LYS A 133 -12.72 -22.30 9.14
CA LYS A 133 -11.37 -21.74 9.28
C LYS A 133 -11.21 -20.83 10.49
N TYR A 134 -12.27 -20.13 10.87
CA TYR A 134 -12.22 -19.10 11.91
C TYR A 134 -13.26 -19.28 13.02
N GLY A 135 -14.16 -20.26 12.92
CA GLY A 135 -15.17 -20.56 13.94
C GLY A 135 -16.22 -19.45 14.10
N ILE A 136 -16.47 -18.67 13.04
CA ILE A 136 -17.39 -17.53 13.07
C ILE A 136 -18.82 -18.06 12.90
N ASP A 137 -19.73 -17.70 13.82
CA ASP A 137 -21.14 -18.05 13.75
C ASP A 137 -21.92 -17.18 12.75
N ILE A 138 -23.08 -17.68 12.32
CA ILE A 138 -23.87 -17.06 11.27
C ILE A 138 -24.52 -15.73 11.72
N ASP A 139 -24.78 -15.58 13.03
CA ASP A 139 -25.39 -14.38 13.59
C ASP A 139 -24.39 -13.21 13.56
N THR A 140 -23.13 -13.48 13.93
CA THR A 140 -22.00 -12.54 13.83
C THR A 140 -21.72 -12.15 12.39
N LEU A 141 -21.87 -13.08 11.44
CA LEU A 141 -21.70 -12.80 10.01
C LEU A 141 -22.79 -11.84 9.49
N MET A 142 -24.05 -12.05 9.90
CA MET A 142 -25.18 -11.22 9.47
C MET A 142 -25.10 -9.79 10.01
N ASP A 143 -24.60 -9.60 11.25
CA ASP A 143 -24.41 -8.27 11.84
C ASP A 143 -23.32 -7.44 11.14
N ILE A 144 -22.28 -8.09 10.63
CA ILE A 144 -21.20 -7.44 9.86
C ILE A 144 -21.70 -7.00 8.48
N VAL A 145 -22.55 -7.80 7.83
CA VAL A 145 -23.06 -7.51 6.47
C VAL A 145 -24.18 -6.47 6.49
N ALA A 146 -24.88 -6.30 7.62
CA ALA A 146 -25.95 -5.34 7.79
C ALA A 146 -25.50 -3.88 8.10
N SER A 147 -24.18 -3.62 8.21
CA SER A 147 -23.59 -2.31 8.58
C SER A 147 -22.77 -1.67 7.46
#